data_AF-A0A1G8R8E8-F1
#
_entry.id   AF-A0A1G8R8E8-F1
#
_cell.length_a   1.000
_cell.length_b   1.000
_cell.length_c   1.000
_cell.angle_alpha   90.00
_cell.angle_beta   90.00
_cell.angle_gamma   90.00
#
_symmetry.space_group_name_H-M   'P 1'
#
loop_
_entity.id
_entity.type
_entity.pdbx_description
1 polymer ?
#
loop_
_entity_poly.entity_id
_entity_poly.type
_entity_poly.pdbx_seq_one_letter_code
_entity_poly.pdbx_strand_id
1 'polypeptide(L)'
;MSLYDVEISQPRRRAMWRWFLLHPRMDLLWAALAVAAWLALSGLLRQPFMVEGVAEDSRRTLFQTLATLSGAVAGLILSSVSMLVNVLGKKAPPGQRALPLERLTPDHRREIGDAFLAVIPVLAALLVAALTAILVEGDGAMGVWPIEAAVFGLGFAAVLGLLRMAWALRRLIAIATS
;
A
#
# COMPACT_ATOMS: atom_id res chain seq x y z
N MET A 1 11.75 9.97 25.51
CA MET A 1 10.62 10.65 24.83
C MET A 1 10.05 9.68 23.81
N SER A 2 8.87 9.15 24.11
CA SER A 2 8.16 8.21 23.25
C SER A 2 7.46 9.00 22.13
N LEU A 3 7.29 8.40 20.96
CA LEU A 3 6.67 8.93 19.71
C LEU A 3 5.25 9.53 19.84
N TYR A 4 4.75 9.62 21.07
CA TYR A 4 3.43 10.10 21.46
C TYR A 4 3.39 11.55 21.97
N ASP A 5 4.52 12.14 22.38
CA ASP A 5 4.52 13.39 23.18
C ASP A 5 4.75 14.71 22.43
N VAL A 6 5.08 14.70 21.14
CA VAL A 6 5.31 15.96 20.42
C VAL A 6 4.06 16.33 19.60
N GLU A 7 3.37 17.36 20.11
CA GLU A 7 2.28 18.19 19.54
C GLU A 7 0.82 17.74 19.73
N ILE A 8 0.33 18.10 20.92
CA ILE A 8 -1.01 18.02 21.46
C ILE A 8 -1.78 19.31 21.13
N SER A 9 -2.72 19.27 20.17
CA SER A 9 -3.80 20.30 20.12
C SER A 9 -5.08 19.94 19.34
N GLN A 10 -5.28 18.72 18.81
CA GLN A 10 -6.61 18.27 18.33
C GLN A 10 -6.84 16.75 18.48
N PRO A 11 -7.59 16.28 19.51
CA PRO A 11 -7.55 14.89 19.97
C PRO A 11 -8.43 13.89 19.18
N ARG A 12 -9.59 14.31 18.65
CA ARG A 12 -10.63 13.33 18.24
C ARG A 12 -10.49 12.80 16.81
N ARG A 13 -10.12 13.66 15.86
CA ARG A 13 -9.94 13.28 14.44
C ARG A 13 -8.63 12.51 14.20
N ARG A 14 -7.60 12.74 15.04
CA ARG A 14 -6.29 12.07 14.93
C ARG A 14 -6.26 10.67 15.53
N ALA A 15 -7.16 10.32 16.45
CA ALA A 15 -7.21 8.98 17.05
C ALA A 15 -7.54 7.89 16.03
N MET A 16 -8.51 8.14 15.14
CA MET A 16 -8.88 7.19 14.09
C MET A 16 -7.77 7.00 13.05
N TRP A 17 -7.11 8.09 12.66
CA TRP A 17 -5.96 8.04 11.75
C TRP A 17 -4.74 7.36 12.39
N ARG A 18 -4.42 7.63 13.66
CA ARG A 18 -3.37 6.91 14.41
C ARG A 18 -3.67 5.42 14.52
N TRP A 19 -4.93 5.06 14.79
CA TRP A 19 -5.34 3.67 14.89
C TRP A 19 -5.26 2.92 13.55
N PHE A 20 -5.68 3.57 12.46
CA PHE A 20 -5.56 3.06 11.10
C PHE A 20 -4.09 2.78 10.71
N LEU A 21 -3.18 3.67 11.11
CA LEU A 21 -1.75 3.51 10.86
C LEU A 21 -1.10 2.34 11.63
N LEU A 22 -1.66 1.98 12.80
CA LEU A 22 -1.14 0.91 13.67
C LEU A 22 -1.61 -0.49 13.26
N HIS A 23 -2.63 -0.61 12.41
CA HIS A 23 -3.21 -1.89 12.04
C HIS A 23 -3.18 -2.08 10.52
N PRO A 24 -2.06 -2.59 9.95
CA PRO A 24 -1.92 -2.83 8.51
C PRO A 24 -3.04 -3.69 7.92
N ARG A 25 -3.59 -4.59 8.73
CA ARG A 25 -4.72 -5.46 8.36
C ARG A 25 -6.02 -4.69 8.11
N MET A 26 -6.12 -3.44 8.57
CA MET A 26 -7.30 -2.61 8.33
C MET A 26 -7.36 -2.12 6.89
N ASP A 27 -6.23 -2.05 6.17
CA ASP A 27 -6.22 -1.72 4.74
C ASP A 27 -7.11 -2.72 3.96
N LEU A 28 -7.06 -3.99 4.35
CA LEU A 28 -7.91 -5.04 3.79
C LEU A 28 -9.38 -4.93 4.22
N LEU A 29 -9.66 -4.56 5.47
CA LEU A 29 -11.05 -4.35 5.91
C LEU A 29 -11.67 -3.14 5.21
N TRP A 30 -10.94 -2.04 5.07
CA TRP A 30 -11.41 -0.86 4.35
C TRP A 30 -11.61 -1.14 2.87
N ALA A 31 -10.72 -1.92 2.26
CA ALA A 31 -10.94 -2.42 0.91
C ALA A 31 -12.19 -3.30 0.80
N ALA A 32 -12.38 -4.25 1.72
CA ALA A 32 -13.56 -5.09 1.74
C ALA A 32 -14.85 -4.28 1.91
N LEU A 33 -14.84 -3.26 2.78
CA LEU A 33 -15.97 -2.33 2.95
C LEU A 33 -16.24 -1.50 1.70
N ALA A 34 -15.20 -0.99 1.03
CA ALA A 34 -15.35 -0.24 -0.20
C ALA A 34 -15.95 -1.11 -1.32
N VAL A 35 -15.44 -2.35 -1.48
CA VAL A 35 -16.00 -3.34 -2.42
C VAL A 35 -17.43 -3.69 -2.07
N ALA A 36 -17.74 -3.96 -0.79
CA ALA A 36 -19.09 -4.29 -0.36
C ALA A 36 -20.08 -3.14 -0.59
N ALA A 37 -19.67 -1.90 -0.31
CA ALA A 37 -20.46 -0.71 -0.58
C ALA A 37 -20.73 -0.53 -2.07
N TRP A 38 -19.72 -0.78 -2.91
CA TRP A 38 -19.86 -0.77 -4.36
C TRP A 38 -20.83 -1.84 -4.84
N LEU A 39 -20.66 -3.10 -4.41
CA LEU A 39 -21.55 -4.21 -4.80
C LEU A 39 -23.00 -3.97 -4.36
N ALA A 40 -23.21 -3.44 -3.16
CA ALA A 40 -24.54 -3.06 -2.66
C ALA A 40 -25.16 -1.96 -3.52
N LEU A 41 -24.37 -0.95 -3.91
CA LEU A 41 -24.82 0.14 -4.76
C LEU A 41 -25.14 -0.35 -6.18
N SER A 42 -24.27 -1.17 -6.79
CA SER A 42 -24.51 -1.77 -8.10
C SER A 42 -25.77 -2.64 -8.11
N GLY A 43 -25.98 -3.45 -7.06
CA GLY A 43 -27.20 -4.22 -6.89
C GLY A 43 -28.45 -3.36 -6.78
N LEU A 44 -28.38 -2.24 -6.03
CA LEU A 44 -29.49 -1.29 -5.89
C LEU A 44 -29.81 -0.58 -7.22
N LEU A 45 -28.78 -0.22 -7.98
CA LEU A 45 -28.89 0.48 -9.26
C LEU A 45 -29.09 -0.45 -10.46
N ARG A 46 -29.10 -1.78 -10.25
CA ARG A 46 -29.15 -2.81 -11.32
C ARG A 46 -28.07 -2.62 -12.39
N GLN A 47 -26.88 -2.21 -11.95
CA GLN A 47 -25.70 -2.05 -12.80
C GLN A 47 -24.81 -3.30 -12.71
N PRO A 48 -23.88 -3.50 -13.66
CA PRO A 48 -22.83 -4.52 -13.53
C PRO A 48 -22.12 -4.39 -12.17
N PHE A 49 -21.76 -5.53 -11.58
CA PHE A 49 -21.16 -5.52 -10.24
C PHE A 49 -19.76 -4.91 -10.24
N MET A 50 -19.02 -5.07 -11.34
CA MET A 50 -17.68 -4.54 -11.52
C MET A 50 -17.50 -4.06 -12.98
N VAL A 51 -16.46 -4.52 -13.68
CA VAL A 51 -16.14 -4.13 -15.06
C VAL A 51 -16.59 -5.16 -16.08
N GLU A 52 -17.43 -6.13 -15.70
CA GLU A 52 -17.96 -7.19 -16.56
C GLU A 52 -18.56 -6.71 -17.89
N GLY A 53 -19.17 -5.51 -17.89
CA GLY A 53 -19.78 -4.89 -19.08
C GLY A 53 -18.81 -4.08 -19.95
N VAL A 54 -17.54 -3.95 -19.56
CA VAL A 54 -16.50 -3.24 -20.30
C VAL A 54 -15.94 -4.16 -21.38
N ALA A 55 -15.52 -3.62 -22.54
CA ALA A 55 -14.89 -4.40 -23.60
C ALA A 55 -13.66 -5.19 -23.11
N GLU A 56 -13.47 -6.39 -23.65
CA GLU A 56 -12.40 -7.33 -23.27
C GLU A 56 -11.01 -6.67 -23.31
N ASP A 57 -10.66 -6.02 -24.43
CA ASP A 57 -9.37 -5.33 -24.58
C ASP A 57 -9.11 -4.29 -23.48
N SER A 58 -10.16 -3.59 -23.06
CA SER A 58 -10.07 -2.57 -22.01
C SER A 58 -9.89 -3.20 -20.63
N ARG A 59 -10.61 -4.30 -20.31
CA ARG A 59 -10.41 -5.05 -19.05
C ARG A 59 -9.00 -5.63 -18.98
N ARG A 60 -8.54 -6.26 -20.06
CA ARG A 60 -7.21 -6.84 -20.16
C ARG A 60 -6.11 -5.79 -19.99
N THR A 61 -6.25 -4.63 -20.64
CA THR A 61 -5.32 -3.50 -20.50
C THR A 61 -5.27 -3.00 -19.06
N LEU A 62 -6.43 -2.89 -18.40
CA LEU A 62 -6.51 -2.48 -17.00
C LEU A 62 -5.76 -3.47 -16.08
N PHE A 63 -6.04 -4.77 -16.19
CA PHE A 63 -5.39 -5.78 -15.34
C PHE A 63 -3.90 -5.89 -15.61
N GLN A 64 -3.47 -5.78 -16.87
CA GLN A 64 -2.05 -5.72 -17.22
C GLN A 64 -1.38 -4.50 -16.58
N THR A 65 -2.01 -3.32 -16.67
CA THR A 65 -1.49 -2.10 -16.06
C THR A 65 -1.35 -2.26 -14.54
N LEU A 66 -2.35 -2.83 -13.87
CA LEU A 66 -2.31 -3.08 -12.43
C LEU A 66 -1.21 -4.08 -12.06
N ALA A 67 -1.05 -5.17 -12.83
CA ALA A 67 0.01 -6.14 -12.64
C ALA A 67 1.40 -5.49 -12.78
N THR A 68 1.61 -4.71 -13.84
CA THR A 68 2.86 -4.00 -14.10
C THR A 68 3.16 -2.98 -13.00
N LEU A 69 2.19 -2.14 -12.63
CA LEU A 69 2.36 -1.15 -11.56
C LEU A 69 2.68 -1.84 -10.24
N SER A 70 1.97 -2.92 -9.90
CA SER A 70 2.19 -3.66 -8.67
C SER A 70 3.61 -4.22 -8.59
N GLY A 71 4.06 -4.91 -9.65
CA GLY A 71 5.42 -5.45 -9.73
C GLY A 71 6.48 -4.35 -9.66
N ALA A 72 6.28 -3.24 -10.39
CA ALA A 72 7.20 -2.11 -10.40
C ALA A 72 7.33 -1.47 -9.01
N VAL A 73 6.21 -1.19 -8.34
CA VAL A 73 6.20 -0.57 -7.00
C VAL A 73 6.80 -1.51 -5.96
N ALA A 74 6.49 -2.81 -6.01
CA ALA A 74 7.09 -3.80 -5.11
C ALA A 74 8.62 -3.87 -5.29
N GLY A 75 9.11 -3.86 -6.53
CA GLY A 75 10.54 -3.81 -6.82
C GLY A 75 11.22 -2.53 -6.31
N LEU A 76 10.55 -1.38 -6.47
CA LEU A 76 11.04 -0.09 -5.97
C LEU A 76 11.14 -0.07 -4.44
N ILE A 77 10.11 -0.60 -3.75
CA ILE A 77 10.11 -0.77 -2.30
C ILE A 77 11.28 -1.67 -1.86
N LEU A 78 11.45 -2.84 -2.49
CA LEU A 78 12.50 -3.78 -2.13
C LEU A 78 13.91 -3.20 -2.36
N SER A 79 14.11 -2.50 -3.48
CA SER A 79 15.37 -1.79 -3.78
C SER A 79 15.66 -0.70 -2.74
N SER A 80 14.64 0.08 -2.37
CA SER A 80 14.76 1.14 -1.36
C SER A 80 15.13 0.56 0.01
N VAL A 81 14.47 -0.53 0.43
CA VAL A 81 14.78 -1.22 1.69
C VAL A 81 16.18 -1.82 1.66
N SER A 82 16.59 -2.44 0.55
CA SER A 82 17.95 -2.98 0.37
C SER A 82 19.00 -1.87 0.47
N MET A 83 18.79 -0.74 -0.20
CA MET A 83 19.66 0.43 -0.10
C MET A 83 19.71 0.96 1.33
N LEU A 84 18.57 1.06 2.01
CA LEU A 84 18.51 1.49 3.41
C LEU A 84 19.35 0.55 4.29
N VAL A 85 19.14 -0.76 4.21
CA VAL A 85 19.91 -1.75 4.98
C VAL A 85 21.41 -1.65 4.67
N ASN A 86 21.78 -1.52 3.40
CA ASN A 86 23.18 -1.40 2.98
C ASN A 86 23.85 -0.11 3.46
N VAL A 87 23.14 1.03 3.39
CA VAL A 87 23.64 2.32 3.91
C VAL A 87 23.74 2.29 5.43
N LEU A 88 22.76 1.70 6.11
CA LEU A 88 22.74 1.59 7.57
C LEU A 88 23.76 0.58 8.11
N GLY A 89 24.12 -0.44 7.33
CA GLY A 89 25.15 -1.41 7.66
C GLY A 89 26.57 -0.83 7.58
N LYS A 90 26.75 0.29 6.86
CA LYS A 90 28.04 0.99 6.77
C LYS A 90 28.18 1.96 7.97
N LYS A 91 28.99 1.58 8.96
CA LYS A 91 29.43 2.52 10.00
C LYS A 91 30.28 3.62 9.39
N ALA A 92 30.06 4.87 9.79
CA ALA A 92 30.93 5.96 9.37
C ALA A 92 32.38 5.71 9.86
N PRO A 93 33.40 5.98 9.03
CA PRO A 93 34.80 5.93 9.48
C PRO A 93 35.04 6.88 10.66
N PRO A 94 35.91 6.54 11.62
CA PRO A 94 36.18 7.41 12.76
C PRO A 94 36.69 8.77 12.29
N GLY A 95 35.99 9.85 12.67
CA GLY A 95 36.36 11.23 12.35
C GLY A 95 35.49 11.95 11.30
N GLN A 96 34.53 11.28 10.65
CA GLN A 96 33.56 11.94 9.76
C GLN A 96 32.23 12.22 10.48
N ARG A 97 31.52 13.27 10.04
CA ARG A 97 30.17 13.60 10.54
C ARG A 97 29.28 12.37 10.42
N ALA A 98 28.70 11.96 11.55
CA ALA A 98 27.67 10.93 11.64
C ALA A 98 26.68 11.06 10.48
N LEU A 99 26.42 9.95 9.78
CA LEU A 99 25.43 9.93 8.70
C LEU A 99 24.10 10.46 9.25
N PRO A 100 23.32 11.24 8.49
CA PRO A 100 22.05 11.80 8.98
C PRO A 100 21.12 10.75 9.60
N LEU A 101 21.23 9.51 9.14
CA LEU A 101 20.50 8.36 9.64
C LEU A 101 20.96 7.85 11.01
N GLU A 102 22.21 8.08 11.47
CA GLU A 102 22.66 7.74 12.84
C GLU A 102 21.95 8.58 13.92
N ARG A 103 21.36 9.73 13.54
CA ARG A 103 20.51 10.52 14.43
C ARG A 103 19.12 9.90 14.66
N LEU A 104 18.69 8.97 13.80
CA LEU A 104 17.43 8.26 13.97
C LEU A 104 17.61 7.15 15.01
N THR A 105 16.83 7.21 16.09
CA THR A 105 16.77 6.14 17.09
C THR A 105 16.38 4.80 16.44
N PRO A 106 16.85 3.67 16.99
CA PRO A 106 16.59 2.34 16.43
C PRO A 106 15.12 2.03 16.17
N ASP A 107 14.23 2.59 17.01
CA ASP A 107 12.79 2.39 16.91
C ASP A 107 12.20 3.01 15.63
N HIS A 108 12.64 4.21 15.24
CA HIS A 108 12.18 4.85 13.99
C HIS A 108 12.58 4.06 12.74
N ARG A 109 13.75 3.41 12.77
CA ARG A 109 14.22 2.59 11.64
C ARG A 109 13.38 1.31 11.48
N ARG A 110 13.01 0.68 12.60
CA ARG A 110 12.13 -0.49 12.60
C ARG A 110 10.73 -0.13 12.10
N GLU A 111 10.17 0.99 12.56
CA GLU A 111 8.85 1.45 12.11
C GLU A 111 8.79 1.72 10.60
N ILE A 112 9.84 2.28 10.00
CA ILE A 112 9.93 2.44 8.54
C ILE A 112 9.97 1.06 7.87
N GLY A 113 10.87 0.17 8.32
CA GLY A 113 10.99 -1.17 7.78
C GLY A 113 9.65 -1.91 7.78
N ASP A 114 8.94 -1.87 8.91
CA ASP A 114 7.65 -2.52 9.07
C ASP A 114 6.56 -1.90 8.18
N ALA A 115 6.54 -0.57 8.04
CA ALA A 115 5.59 0.11 7.15
C ALA A 115 5.80 -0.27 5.68
N PHE A 116 7.05 -0.36 5.22
CA PHE A 116 7.39 -0.75 3.85
C PHE A 116 7.12 -2.25 3.61
N LEU A 117 7.54 -3.11 4.53
CA LEU A 117 7.36 -4.57 4.43
C LEU A 117 5.88 -4.97 4.50
N ALA A 118 5.04 -4.21 5.19
CA ALA A 118 3.61 -4.49 5.29
C ALA A 118 2.85 -4.34 3.95
N VAL A 119 3.37 -3.56 2.99
CA VAL A 119 2.70 -3.31 1.70
C VAL A 119 3.02 -4.40 0.67
N ILE A 120 4.21 -5.01 0.76
CA ILE A 120 4.71 -6.00 -0.21
C ILE A 120 3.73 -7.19 -0.40
N PRO A 121 3.18 -7.83 0.66
CA PRO A 121 2.26 -8.95 0.48
C PRO A 121 1.00 -8.56 -0.29
N VAL A 122 0.49 -7.35 -0.09
CA VAL A 122 -0.73 -6.86 -0.78
C VAL A 122 -0.43 -6.61 -2.26
N LEU A 123 0.72 -6.02 -2.58
CA LEU A 123 1.16 -5.86 -3.97
C LEU A 123 1.38 -7.21 -4.66
N ALA A 124 2.02 -8.16 -3.99
CA ALA A 124 2.20 -9.51 -4.52
C ALA A 124 0.85 -10.20 -4.78
N ALA A 125 -0.09 -10.10 -3.84
CA ALA A 125 -1.44 -10.62 -4.02
C ALA A 125 -2.18 -9.93 -5.18
N LEU A 126 -2.06 -8.61 -5.31
CA LEU A 126 -2.64 -7.85 -6.42
C LEU A 126 -2.08 -8.30 -7.76
N LEU A 127 -0.76 -8.51 -7.84
CA LEU A 127 -0.10 -9.02 -9.04
C LEU A 127 -0.67 -10.38 -9.43
N VAL A 128 -0.74 -11.32 -8.48
CA VAL A 128 -1.30 -12.67 -8.71
C VAL A 128 -2.75 -12.57 -9.15
N ALA A 129 -3.58 -11.80 -8.44
CA ALA A 129 -5.00 -11.65 -8.76
C ALA A 129 -5.21 -11.03 -10.16
N ALA A 130 -4.42 -10.02 -10.53
CA ALA A 130 -4.51 -9.40 -11.85
C ALA A 130 -4.08 -10.35 -12.97
N LEU A 131 -3.04 -11.16 -12.76
CA LEU A 131 -2.65 -12.21 -13.71
C LEU A 131 -3.72 -13.31 -13.81
N THR A 132 -4.32 -13.71 -12.68
CA THR A 132 -5.44 -14.65 -12.67
C THR A 132 -6.63 -14.09 -13.44
N ALA A 133 -6.96 -12.80 -13.29
CA ALA A 133 -8.02 -12.16 -14.07
C ALA A 133 -7.74 -12.23 -15.58
N ILE A 134 -6.51 -11.94 -16.00
CA ILE A 134 -6.11 -12.05 -17.42
C ILE A 134 -6.24 -13.49 -17.93
N LEU A 135 -5.83 -14.48 -17.15
CA LEU A 135 -5.86 -15.89 -17.55
C LEU A 135 -7.27 -16.48 -17.57
N VAL A 136 -8.11 -16.09 -16.60
CA VAL A 136 -9.47 -16.62 -16.47
C VAL A 136 -10.42 -15.92 -17.42
N GLU A 137 -10.32 -14.60 -17.57
CA GLU A 137 -11.20 -13.86 -18.46
C GLU A 137 -10.81 -14.04 -19.93
N GLY A 138 -9.53 -14.29 -20.25
CA GLY A 138 -9.09 -14.72 -21.59
C GLY A 138 -9.81 -14.00 -22.73
N ASP A 139 -10.36 -14.79 -23.67
CA ASP A 139 -11.21 -14.34 -24.79
C ASP A 139 -12.73 -14.33 -24.43
N GLY A 140 -13.04 -14.23 -23.14
CA GLY A 140 -14.39 -14.28 -22.61
C GLY A 140 -15.17 -12.98 -22.87
N ALA A 141 -16.34 -13.12 -23.48
CA ALA A 141 -17.21 -11.98 -23.81
C ALA A 141 -17.69 -11.20 -22.57
N MET A 142 -17.74 -11.83 -21.39
CA MET A 142 -18.09 -11.18 -20.12
C MET A 142 -16.99 -11.42 -19.08
N GLY A 143 -16.75 -10.40 -18.25
CA GLY A 143 -15.85 -10.52 -17.09
C GLY A 143 -16.45 -11.36 -15.96
N VAL A 144 -15.62 -11.66 -14.96
CA VAL A 144 -15.99 -12.52 -13.83
C VAL A 144 -15.94 -11.71 -12.55
N TRP A 145 -17.06 -11.10 -12.13
CA TRP A 145 -17.05 -10.12 -11.03
C TRP A 145 -16.36 -10.55 -9.74
N PRO A 146 -16.35 -11.83 -9.28
CA PRO A 146 -15.66 -12.18 -8.04
C PRO A 146 -14.14 -11.96 -8.16
N ILE A 147 -13.57 -12.24 -9.33
CA ILE A 147 -12.15 -12.06 -9.60
C ILE A 147 -11.85 -10.57 -9.75
N GLU A 148 -12.67 -9.84 -10.51
CA GLU A 148 -12.56 -8.38 -10.65
C GLU A 148 -12.61 -7.69 -9.28
N ALA A 149 -13.57 -8.07 -8.43
CA ALA A 149 -13.72 -7.54 -7.07
C ALA A 149 -12.49 -7.81 -6.20
N ALA A 150 -11.86 -8.98 -6.33
CA ALA A 150 -10.61 -9.28 -5.64
C ALA A 150 -9.47 -8.37 -6.13
N VAL A 151 -9.35 -8.16 -7.44
CA VAL A 151 -8.33 -7.26 -8.03
C VAL A 151 -8.53 -5.83 -7.53
N PHE A 152 -9.75 -5.30 -7.60
CA PHE A 152 -10.05 -3.94 -7.14
C PHE A 152 -9.89 -3.78 -5.63
N GLY A 153 -10.30 -4.77 -4.84
CA GLY A 153 -10.10 -4.77 -3.39
C GLY A 153 -8.62 -4.74 -3.03
N LEU A 154 -7.80 -5.60 -3.65
CA LEU A 154 -6.35 -5.60 -3.43
C LEU A 154 -5.70 -4.31 -3.93
N GLY A 155 -6.16 -3.75 -5.05
CA GLY A 155 -5.72 -2.46 -5.58
C GLY A 155 -5.97 -1.33 -4.59
N PHE A 156 -7.17 -1.27 -4.01
CA PHE A 156 -7.52 -0.28 -3.01
C PHE A 156 -6.70 -0.45 -1.72
N ALA A 157 -6.53 -1.68 -1.24
CA ALA A 157 -5.69 -1.98 -0.08
C ALA A 157 -4.22 -1.57 -0.33
N ALA A 158 -3.70 -1.81 -1.53
CA ALA A 158 -2.36 -1.39 -1.91
C ALA A 158 -2.21 0.14 -1.89
N VAL A 159 -3.18 0.88 -2.44
CA VAL A 159 -3.19 2.35 -2.39
C VAL A 159 -3.18 2.87 -0.95
N LEU A 160 -4.01 2.31 -0.07
CA LEU A 160 -4.03 2.66 1.35
C LEU A 160 -2.68 2.39 2.04
N GLY A 161 -2.08 1.24 1.76
CA GLY A 161 -0.75 0.88 2.25
C GLY A 161 0.34 1.86 1.77
N LEU A 162 0.30 2.27 0.50
CA LEU A 162 1.23 3.26 -0.06
C LEU A 162 1.03 4.65 0.54
N LEU A 163 -0.21 5.09 0.76
CA LEU A 163 -0.49 6.36 1.45
C LEU A 163 0.05 6.36 2.88
N ARG A 164 -0.10 5.24 3.59
CA ARG A 164 0.48 5.03 4.92
C ARG A 164 2.00 5.10 4.89
N MET A 165 2.64 4.46 3.90
CA MET A 165 4.09 4.54 3.69
C MET A 165 4.56 5.97 3.42
N ALA A 166 3.89 6.70 2.53
CA ALA A 166 4.22 8.09 2.19
C ALA A 166 4.08 9.02 3.40
N TRP A 167 3.05 8.81 4.23
CA TRP A 167 2.86 9.55 5.46
C TRP A 167 3.97 9.28 6.48
N ALA A 168 4.35 8.00 6.68
CA ALA A 168 5.45 7.63 7.56
C ALA A 168 6.77 8.30 7.14
N LEU A 169 7.05 8.31 5.84
CA LEU A 169 8.22 8.99 5.27
C LEU A 169 8.17 10.51 5.51
N ARG A 170 7.03 11.16 5.27
CA ARG A 170 6.86 12.60 5.51
C ARG A 170 7.13 12.97 6.97
N ARG A 171 6.61 12.19 7.91
CA ARG A 171 6.83 12.42 9.34
C ARG A 171 8.29 12.25 9.73
N LEU A 172 8.96 11.25 9.14
CA LEU A 172 10.38 11.03 9.37
C LEU A 172 11.24 12.18 8.87
N ILE A 173 10.97 12.69 7.66
CA ILE A 173 11.69 13.84 7.11
C ILE A 173 11.56 15.02 8.06
N ALA A 174 10.35 15.31 8.55
CA ALA A 174 10.12 16.40 9.49
C ALA A 174 10.97 16.28 10.77
N ILE A 175 11.10 15.08 11.33
CA ILE A 175 11.92 14.79 12.52
C ILE A 175 13.42 14.88 12.20
N ALA A 176 13.85 14.41 11.04
CA ALA A 176 15.26 14.43 10.65
C ALA A 176 15.76 15.85 10.34
N THR A 177 14.85 16.75 9.93
CA THR A 177 15.15 18.16 9.62
C THR A 177 14.96 19.13 10.80
N SER A 178 14.34 18.68 11.90
CA SER A 178 14.22 19.45 13.15
C SER A 178 15.43 19.25 14.05
#